data_AF-A0A1B6MKK5-F1
#
_entry.id   AF-A0A1B6MKK5-F1
#
_cell.length_a   1.000
_cell.length_b   1.000
_cell.length_c   1.000
_cell.angle_alpha   90.00
_cell.angle_beta   90.00
_cell.angle_gamma   90.00
#
_symmetry.space_group_name_H-M   'P 1'
#
loop_
_entity.id
_entity.type
_entity.pdbx_description
1 polymer ?
#
loop_
_entity_poly.entity_id
_entity_poly.type
_entity_poly.pdbx_seq_one_letter_code
_entity_poly.pdbx_strand_id
1 'polypeptide(L)'
;TVSKVHLLHATDGSQTGARYHLVTNLDSCEWGLSITVRSPLQVRNETSYAMGIYYKKPVLEALGLEHIGESMNPFEDTNRIAIVEPDETYNVPLQVAYHCKLYILPAYVDSYHVSECGLWWQDLAADLNTAKDICCIPKEEKDQTVFSVRALCEDGVATSRASRSIPNYLIRLLPPLAVHNRLPYAVEIKIPSIKYDVRIEAGEKANIYFLNLLKMHKIVVEVP
;
A
#
# COMPACT_ATOMS: atom_id res chain seq x y z
N THR A 1 -24.93 -6.43 1.22
CA THR A 1 -23.68 -7.22 1.29
C THR A 1 -23.45 -7.79 2.68
N VAL A 2 -23.15 -9.08 2.77
CA VAL A 2 -22.77 -9.77 4.03
C VAL A 2 -21.36 -10.31 3.87
N SER A 3 -20.49 -10.04 4.83
CA SER A 3 -19.09 -10.43 4.79
C SER A 3 -18.73 -11.32 5.97
N LYS A 4 -17.98 -12.41 5.73
CA LYS A 4 -17.55 -13.36 6.76
C LYS A 4 -16.12 -13.81 6.54
N VAL A 5 -15.41 -14.05 7.64
CA VAL A 5 -14.07 -14.63 7.66
C VAL A 5 -14.18 -16.13 7.91
N HIS A 6 -13.58 -16.93 7.04
CA HIS A 6 -13.60 -18.39 7.08
C HIS A 6 -12.20 -18.94 7.28
N LEU A 7 -12.04 -19.84 8.25
CA LEU A 7 -10.81 -20.60 8.45
C LEU A 7 -10.65 -21.61 7.30
N LEU A 8 -9.48 -21.63 6.67
CA LEU A 8 -9.11 -22.69 5.76
C LEU A 8 -8.63 -23.90 6.57
N HIS A 9 -9.40 -24.98 6.52
CA HIS A 9 -8.94 -26.27 7.00
C HIS A 9 -7.94 -26.83 5.99
N ALA A 10 -6.69 -27.00 6.42
CA ALA A 10 -5.66 -27.57 5.57
C ALA A 10 -6.06 -29.00 5.19
N THR A 11 -6.26 -29.26 3.90
CA THR A 11 -6.24 -30.60 3.33
C THR A 11 -4.78 -30.92 3.06
N ASP A 12 -4.11 -31.51 4.06
CA ASP A 12 -2.74 -32.03 4.03
C ASP A 12 -1.60 -31.07 3.58
N GLY A 13 -0.70 -30.72 4.52
CA GLY A 13 0.63 -30.18 4.14
C GLY A 13 0.93 -28.70 4.43
N SER A 14 0.27 -28.05 5.40
CA SER A 14 0.72 -26.74 5.90
C SER A 14 2.10 -26.88 6.58
N GLN A 15 3.19 -26.74 5.83
CA GLN A 15 4.57 -26.81 6.34
C GLN A 15 4.85 -25.75 7.43
N THR A 16 4.06 -24.69 7.48
CA THR A 16 4.29 -23.53 8.37
C THR A 16 3.48 -23.56 9.67
N GLY A 17 2.55 -24.51 9.84
CA GLY A 17 1.65 -24.57 11.01
C GLY A 17 0.67 -23.39 11.12
N ALA A 18 0.66 -22.46 10.16
CA ALA A 18 -0.19 -21.29 10.16
C ALA A 18 -1.64 -21.62 9.79
N ARG A 19 -2.59 -20.96 10.46
CA ARG A 19 -4.02 -21.04 10.18
C ARG A 19 -4.44 -19.92 9.24
N TYR A 20 -4.55 -20.24 7.96
CA TYR A 20 -4.98 -19.28 6.94
C TYR A 20 -6.47 -19.03 6.98
N HIS A 21 -6.89 -17.81 6.66
CA HIS A 21 -8.28 -17.42 6.60
C HIS A 21 -8.58 -16.72 5.26
N LEU A 22 -9.81 -16.86 4.78
CA LEU A 22 -10.34 -16.15 3.62
C LEU A 22 -11.52 -15.28 4.03
N VAL A 23 -11.76 -14.22 3.29
CA VAL A 23 -12.96 -13.40 3.38
C VAL A 23 -13.91 -13.80 2.27
N THR A 24 -15.17 -14.06 2.62
CA THR A 24 -16.26 -14.25 1.67
C THR A 24 -17.22 -13.07 1.77
N ASN A 25 -17.45 -12.38 0.66
CA ASN A 25 -18.45 -11.34 0.53
C ASN A 25 -19.60 -11.86 -0.33
N LEU A 26 -20.81 -11.77 0.20
CA LEU A 26 -22.03 -12.13 -0.48
C LEU A 26 -22.82 -10.86 -0.75
N ASP A 27 -23.05 -10.57 -2.02
CA ASP A 27 -23.90 -9.49 -2.44
C ASP A 27 -25.13 -10.03 -3.15
N SER A 28 -26.31 -9.64 -2.68
CA SER A 28 -27.58 -10.15 -3.17
C SER A 28 -28.47 -8.97 -3.48
N CYS A 29 -28.98 -8.93 -4.70
CA CYS A 29 -29.99 -7.98 -5.14
C CYS A 29 -31.12 -8.72 -5.87
N GLU A 30 -32.16 -7.98 -6.30
CA GLU A 30 -33.31 -8.56 -7.00
C GLU A 30 -32.93 -9.32 -8.29
N TRP A 31 -31.76 -9.01 -8.85
CA TRP A 31 -31.29 -9.52 -10.14
C TRP A 31 -30.26 -10.65 -10.02
N GLY A 32 -29.81 -10.98 -8.80
CA GLY A 32 -28.88 -12.09 -8.63
C GLY A 32 -28.08 -12.09 -7.33
N LEU A 33 -27.21 -13.09 -7.24
CA LEU A 33 -26.31 -13.36 -6.13
C LEU A 33 -24.87 -13.35 -6.65
N SER A 34 -24.02 -12.51 -6.06
CA SER A 34 -22.58 -12.47 -6.30
C SER A 34 -21.85 -12.91 -5.04
N ILE A 35 -20.92 -13.85 -5.17
CA ILE A 35 -20.06 -14.33 -4.08
C ILE A 35 -18.62 -14.06 -4.47
N THR A 36 -17.92 -13.27 -3.66
CA THR A 36 -16.49 -13.00 -3.82
C THR A 36 -15.71 -13.66 -2.68
N VAL A 37 -14.76 -14.53 -3.02
CA VAL A 37 -13.82 -15.12 -2.06
C VAL A 37 -12.45 -14.49 -2.29
N ARG A 38 -11.85 -13.95 -1.23
CA ARG A 38 -10.56 -13.24 -1.32
C ARG A 38 -9.70 -13.42 -0.08
N SER A 39 -8.42 -13.08 -0.22
CA SER A 39 -7.52 -12.91 0.91
C SER A 39 -8.02 -11.78 1.84
N PRO A 40 -7.81 -11.90 3.16
CA PRO A 40 -8.22 -10.90 4.13
C PRO A 40 -7.43 -9.58 4.02
N LEU A 41 -6.14 -9.63 3.64
CA LEU A 41 -5.30 -8.45 3.53
C LEU A 41 -5.45 -7.80 2.15
N GLN A 42 -5.74 -6.51 2.14
CA GLN A 42 -5.86 -5.73 0.92
C GLN A 42 -4.93 -4.53 0.93
N VAL A 43 -4.45 -4.15 -0.26
CA VAL A 43 -3.74 -2.90 -0.49
C VAL A 43 -4.55 -2.08 -1.47
N ARG A 44 -4.91 -0.85 -1.11
CA ARG A 44 -5.58 0.09 -2.01
C ARG A 44 -4.64 1.21 -2.38
N ASN A 45 -4.51 1.46 -3.66
CA ASN A 45 -3.73 2.57 -4.17
C ASN A 45 -4.63 3.80 -4.33
N GLU A 46 -4.41 4.82 -3.51
CA GLU A 46 -5.08 6.13 -3.62
C GLU A 46 -4.09 7.23 -4.04
N THR A 47 -2.94 6.81 -4.56
CA THR A 47 -1.97 7.67 -5.21
C THR A 47 -2.31 7.83 -6.69
N SER A 48 -1.65 8.77 -7.34
CA SER A 48 -1.76 9.04 -8.77
C SER A 48 -0.76 8.23 -9.60
N TYR A 49 0.05 7.38 -8.95
CA TYR A 49 1.05 6.53 -9.59
C TYR A 49 0.62 5.08 -9.49
N ALA A 50 0.87 4.28 -10.52
CA ALA A 50 0.81 2.84 -10.38
C ALA A 50 1.88 2.37 -9.38
N MET A 51 1.50 1.52 -8.44
CA MET A 51 2.37 1.09 -7.35
C MET A 51 2.69 -0.41 -7.48
N GLY A 52 3.98 -0.72 -7.64
CA GLY A 52 4.48 -2.08 -7.54
C GLY A 52 4.54 -2.51 -6.08
N ILE A 53 3.98 -3.68 -5.78
CA ILE A 53 4.02 -4.30 -4.45
C ILE A 53 5.02 -5.44 -4.47
N TYR A 54 5.92 -5.45 -3.50
CA TYR A 54 7.04 -6.38 -3.40
C TYR A 54 7.06 -7.08 -2.05
N TYR A 55 7.71 -8.24 -2.00
CA TYR A 55 8.10 -8.90 -0.75
C TYR A 55 9.51 -9.47 -0.87
N LYS A 56 10.12 -9.83 0.26
CA LYS A 56 11.44 -10.47 0.30
C LYS A 56 11.36 -11.98 0.12
N LYS A 57 11.97 -12.52 -0.94
CA LYS A 57 12.04 -13.94 -1.28
C LYS A 57 12.52 -14.83 -0.12
N PRO A 58 13.61 -14.47 0.61
CA PRO A 58 14.17 -15.37 1.64
C PRO A 58 13.20 -15.74 2.75
N VAL A 59 12.15 -14.93 2.96
CA VAL A 59 11.11 -15.18 3.96
C VAL A 59 10.27 -16.41 3.60
N LEU A 60 9.91 -16.57 2.32
CA LEU A 60 9.16 -17.75 1.86
C LEU A 60 10.08 -18.97 1.69
N GLU A 61 11.33 -18.76 1.23
CA GLU A 61 12.34 -19.83 1.12
C GLU A 61 12.60 -20.48 2.48
N ALA A 62 12.76 -19.69 3.54
CA ALA A 62 12.97 -20.19 4.90
C ALA A 62 11.79 -21.01 5.43
N LEU A 63 10.60 -20.85 4.83
CA LEU A 63 9.38 -21.57 5.17
C LEU A 63 9.11 -22.76 4.23
N GLY A 64 10.00 -23.03 3.27
CA GLY A 64 9.81 -24.09 2.27
C GLY A 64 8.65 -23.81 1.30
N LEU A 65 8.26 -22.54 1.14
CA LEU A 65 7.15 -22.12 0.30
C LEU A 65 7.64 -21.64 -1.08
N GLU A 66 6.83 -21.90 -2.11
CA GLU A 66 7.10 -21.42 -3.47
C GLU A 66 7.07 -19.90 -3.56
N HIS A 67 7.90 -19.35 -4.45
CA HIS A 67 7.88 -17.94 -4.78
C HIS A 67 6.66 -17.55 -5.59
N ILE A 68 6.13 -16.37 -5.32
CA ILE A 68 5.03 -15.77 -6.07
C ILE A 68 5.55 -14.53 -6.80
N GLY A 69 5.02 -14.25 -7.98
CA GLY A 69 5.32 -13.04 -8.72
C GLY A 69 6.63 -13.11 -9.50
N GLU A 70 7.10 -11.95 -9.92
CA GLU A 70 8.21 -11.79 -10.86
C GLU A 70 9.43 -11.18 -10.17
N SER A 71 10.60 -11.74 -10.47
CA SER A 71 11.88 -11.15 -10.08
C SER A 71 12.30 -10.17 -11.16
N MET A 72 12.30 -8.87 -10.87
CA MET A 72 12.79 -7.84 -11.81
C MET A 72 14.31 -7.90 -11.98
N ASN A 73 15.03 -8.37 -10.96
CA ASN A 73 16.49 -8.52 -10.96
C ASN A 73 16.87 -9.84 -10.25
N PRO A 74 17.56 -10.78 -10.91
CA PRO A 74 17.96 -12.05 -10.30
C PRO A 74 18.84 -11.91 -9.06
N PHE A 75 19.54 -10.79 -8.92
CA PHE A 75 20.42 -10.51 -7.78
C PHE A 75 19.71 -9.81 -6.62
N GLU A 76 18.47 -9.34 -6.81
CA GLU A 76 17.68 -8.73 -5.75
C GLU A 76 16.91 -9.79 -4.96
N ASP A 77 16.83 -9.57 -3.64
CA ASP A 77 16.10 -10.42 -2.70
C ASP A 77 14.59 -10.17 -2.73
N THR A 78 14.08 -9.36 -3.66
CA THR A 78 12.66 -8.99 -3.74
C THR A 78 11.96 -9.57 -4.98
N ASN A 79 10.68 -9.87 -4.83
CA ASN A 79 9.77 -10.26 -5.92
C ASN A 79 8.59 -9.30 -5.97
N ARG A 80 8.20 -8.88 -7.18
CA ARG A 80 6.99 -8.09 -7.45
C ARG A 80 5.79 -9.02 -7.56
N ILE A 81 4.79 -8.84 -6.70
CA ILE A 81 3.56 -9.65 -6.71
C ILE A 81 2.42 -9.01 -7.52
N ALA A 82 2.44 -7.68 -7.64
CA ALA A 82 1.45 -6.94 -8.40
C ALA A 82 1.94 -5.54 -8.74
N ILE A 83 1.35 -4.97 -9.80
CA ILE A 83 1.24 -3.53 -10.02
C ILE A 83 -0.21 -3.19 -9.71
N VAL A 84 -0.42 -2.20 -8.83
CA VAL A 84 -1.76 -1.74 -8.43
C VAL A 84 -1.96 -0.36 -9.03
N GLU A 85 -2.91 -0.23 -9.95
CA GLU A 85 -3.22 1.03 -10.61
C GLU A 85 -3.87 2.04 -9.65
N PRO A 86 -3.86 3.35 -9.96
CA PRO A 86 -4.60 4.34 -9.19
C PRO A 86 -6.07 3.93 -8.98
N ASP A 87 -6.57 4.14 -7.76
CA ASP A 87 -7.90 3.76 -7.28
C ASP A 87 -8.21 2.26 -7.24
N GLU A 88 -7.24 1.40 -7.57
CA GLU A 88 -7.40 -0.05 -7.53
C GLU A 88 -7.16 -0.62 -6.12
N THR A 89 -7.82 -1.76 -5.83
CA THR A 89 -7.58 -2.56 -4.62
C THR A 89 -7.09 -3.94 -4.98
N TYR A 90 -5.92 -4.30 -4.47
CA TYR A 90 -5.28 -5.60 -4.65
C TYR A 90 -5.46 -6.49 -3.41
N ASN A 91 -5.78 -7.77 -3.64
CA ASN A 91 -5.87 -8.77 -2.59
C ASN A 91 -4.52 -9.47 -2.44
N VAL A 92 -3.84 -9.27 -1.32
CA VAL A 92 -2.48 -9.80 -1.11
C VAL A 92 -2.54 -11.33 -0.98
N PRO A 93 -1.71 -12.11 -1.71
CA PRO A 93 -1.70 -13.57 -1.60
C PRO A 93 -1.52 -14.06 -0.16
N LEU A 94 -2.19 -15.14 0.22
CA LEU A 94 -2.26 -15.60 1.61
C LEU A 94 -0.89 -15.82 2.25
N GLN A 95 0.03 -16.49 1.55
CA GLN A 95 1.36 -16.77 2.10
C GLN A 95 2.12 -15.46 2.36
N VAL A 96 2.03 -14.48 1.45
CA VAL A 96 2.66 -13.16 1.62
C VAL A 96 1.98 -12.39 2.75
N ALA A 97 0.65 -12.37 2.81
CA ALA A 97 -0.12 -11.64 3.82
C ALA A 97 0.19 -12.12 5.25
N TYR A 98 0.44 -13.42 5.44
CA TYR A 98 0.71 -13.99 6.77
C TYR A 98 2.19 -13.91 7.17
N HIS A 99 3.11 -13.98 6.21
CA HIS A 99 4.52 -14.21 6.51
C HIS A 99 5.46 -13.09 6.09
N CYS A 100 5.04 -12.15 5.24
CA CYS A 100 5.94 -11.19 4.60
C CYS A 100 5.58 -9.72 4.87
N LYS A 101 6.62 -8.88 4.92
CA LYS A 101 6.49 -7.42 4.81
C LYS A 101 6.22 -7.06 3.37
N LEU A 102 5.38 -6.06 3.15
CA LEU A 102 5.13 -5.47 1.85
C LEU A 102 6.04 -4.27 1.62
N TYR A 103 6.72 -4.24 0.50
CA TYR A 103 7.55 -3.14 0.06
C TYR A 103 6.93 -2.51 -1.19
N ILE A 104 7.22 -1.23 -1.43
CA ILE A 104 6.58 -0.49 -2.52
C ILE A 104 7.62 0.16 -3.44
N LEU A 105 7.24 0.34 -4.70
CA LEU A 105 7.98 1.10 -5.70
C LEU A 105 6.97 1.71 -6.70
N PRO A 106 7.11 2.97 -7.15
CA PRO A 106 6.33 3.47 -8.29
C PRO A 106 6.67 2.68 -9.56
N ALA A 107 5.70 1.97 -10.14
CA ALA A 107 5.93 0.89 -11.11
C ALA A 107 6.54 1.31 -12.45
N TYR A 108 6.33 2.57 -12.86
CA TYR A 108 6.79 3.12 -14.14
C TYR A 108 7.80 4.26 -13.96
N VAL A 109 8.45 4.31 -12.79
CA VAL A 109 9.43 5.33 -12.45
C VAL A 109 10.72 4.62 -12.03
N ASP A 110 11.52 4.24 -13.03
CA ASP A 110 12.71 3.41 -12.86
C ASP A 110 13.88 4.10 -12.15
N SER A 111 13.74 5.38 -11.79
CA SER A 111 14.75 6.17 -11.10
C SER A 111 14.84 5.87 -9.60
N TYR A 112 13.97 5.02 -9.03
CA TYR A 112 13.92 4.74 -7.60
C TYR A 112 14.22 3.27 -7.27
N HIS A 113 14.84 3.04 -6.11
CA HIS A 113 14.93 1.72 -5.48
C HIS A 113 13.61 1.38 -4.77
N VAL A 114 13.33 0.08 -4.65
CA VAL A 114 12.23 -0.42 -3.80
C VAL A 114 12.43 0.14 -2.39
N SER A 115 11.32 0.46 -1.71
CA SER A 115 11.38 1.03 -0.36
C SER A 115 12.24 0.19 0.59
N GLU A 116 13.07 0.81 1.42
CA GLU A 116 13.87 0.08 2.42
C GLU A 116 13.01 -0.38 3.60
N CYS A 117 12.01 0.43 3.95
CA CYS A 117 11.04 0.12 4.99
C CYS A 117 9.92 -0.74 4.41
N GLY A 118 9.66 -1.89 5.05
CA GLY A 118 8.55 -2.78 4.72
C GLY A 118 7.36 -2.56 5.64
N LEU A 119 6.16 -2.59 5.07
CA LEU A 119 4.89 -2.58 5.79
C LEU A 119 4.56 -3.97 6.30
N TRP A 120 4.49 -4.11 7.62
CA TRP A 120 3.96 -5.31 8.26
C TRP A 120 2.61 -5.01 8.87
N TRP A 121 1.58 -5.79 8.52
CA TRP A 121 0.23 -5.53 8.99
C TRP A 121 0.13 -5.63 10.52
N GLN A 122 0.92 -6.48 11.20
CA GLN A 122 0.86 -6.56 12.68
C GLN A 122 1.39 -5.27 13.31
N ASP A 123 2.42 -4.66 12.73
CA ASP A 123 2.99 -3.40 13.21
C ASP A 123 2.04 -2.23 12.93
N LEU A 124 1.20 -2.35 11.90
CA LEU A 124 0.19 -1.36 11.53
C LEU A 124 -1.11 -1.52 12.35
N ALA A 125 -1.45 -2.76 12.71
CA ALA A 125 -2.62 -3.10 13.52
C ALA A 125 -2.46 -2.72 14.99
N ALA A 126 -1.22 -2.59 15.49
CA ALA A 126 -0.96 -2.08 16.83
C ALA A 126 -1.36 -0.60 16.97
N ASP A 127 -1.16 0.18 15.91
CA ASP A 127 -1.38 1.63 15.85
C ASP A 127 -2.34 1.97 14.70
N LEU A 128 -3.55 1.43 14.74
CA LEU A 128 -4.57 1.68 13.71
C LEU A 128 -4.79 3.18 13.49
N ASN A 129 -5.02 3.57 12.23
CA ASN A 129 -5.16 4.96 11.80
C ASN A 129 -3.92 5.85 12.01
N THR A 130 -2.80 5.31 12.50
CA THR A 130 -1.52 6.01 12.49
C THR A 130 -0.85 5.74 11.17
N ALA A 131 -0.58 6.80 10.43
CA ALA A 131 0.02 6.68 9.12
C ALA A 131 1.52 6.38 9.23
N LYS A 132 2.02 5.44 8.42
CA LYS A 132 3.45 5.16 8.28
C LYS A 132 3.97 5.71 6.97
N ASP A 133 5.02 6.50 7.05
CA ASP A 133 5.65 7.09 5.89
C ASP A 133 6.66 6.10 5.29
N ILE A 134 6.61 5.95 3.97
CA ILE A 134 7.49 5.07 3.20
C ILE A 134 8.19 5.91 2.15
N CYS A 135 9.50 5.71 2.02
CA CYS A 135 10.32 6.42 1.05
C CYS A 135 11.02 5.41 0.14
N CYS A 136 11.03 5.71 -1.14
CA CYS A 136 11.85 5.08 -2.16
C CYS A 136 12.98 6.07 -2.48
N ILE A 137 14.23 5.64 -2.29
CA ILE A 137 15.41 6.47 -2.56
C ILE A 137 15.77 6.41 -4.05
N PRO A 138 16.31 7.48 -4.63
CA PRO A 138 16.72 7.47 -6.03
C PRO A 138 17.91 6.52 -6.23
N LYS A 139 18.01 5.93 -7.43
CA LYS A 139 19.14 5.09 -7.85
C LYS A 139 20.40 5.90 -8.13
N GLU A 140 20.22 7.16 -8.57
CA GLU A 140 21.33 8.07 -8.78
C GLU A 140 21.75 8.71 -7.46
N GLU A 141 22.97 8.43 -6.98
CA GLU A 141 23.48 8.94 -5.69
C GLU A 141 23.49 10.48 -5.56
N LYS A 142 23.53 11.19 -6.69
CA LYS A 142 23.51 12.66 -6.73
C LYS A 142 22.10 13.24 -6.66
N ASP A 143 21.09 12.44 -6.99
CA ASP A 143 19.70 12.83 -6.86
C ASP A 143 19.29 12.72 -5.38
N GLN A 144 18.67 13.78 -4.85
CA GLN A 144 18.14 13.81 -3.49
C GLN A 144 16.61 13.86 -3.47
N THR A 145 15.96 13.77 -4.63
CA THR A 145 14.51 13.62 -4.70
C THR A 145 14.16 12.23 -4.21
N VAL A 146 13.38 12.15 -3.14
CA VAL A 146 12.83 10.87 -2.67
C VAL A 146 11.42 10.73 -3.21
N PHE A 147 10.95 9.52 -3.48
CA PHE A 147 9.53 9.28 -3.72
C PHE A 147 8.89 8.77 -2.44
N SER A 148 7.94 9.53 -1.89
CA SER A 148 7.31 9.21 -0.62
C SER A 148 5.83 8.89 -0.78
N VAL A 149 5.36 7.95 0.03
CA VAL A 149 3.97 7.52 0.13
C VAL A 149 3.64 7.34 1.59
N ARG A 150 2.40 7.60 1.96
CA ARG A 150 1.89 7.37 3.31
C ARG A 150 0.99 6.15 3.32
N ALA A 151 1.28 5.18 4.16
CA ALA A 151 0.44 4.00 4.37
C ALA A 151 -0.45 4.19 5.59
N LEU A 152 -1.76 4.08 5.40
CA LEU A 152 -2.75 4.07 6.48
C LEU A 152 -3.37 2.68 6.58
N CYS A 153 -3.53 2.18 7.80
CA CYS A 153 -4.14 0.87 8.03
C CYS A 153 -5.52 1.03 8.66
N GLU A 154 -6.50 0.38 8.04
CA GLU A 154 -7.89 0.33 8.49
C GLU A 154 -8.30 -1.12 8.73
N ASP A 155 -9.25 -1.32 9.65
CA ASP A 155 -9.85 -2.63 9.87
C ASP A 155 -10.53 -3.13 8.58
N GLY A 156 -10.39 -4.43 8.33
CA GLY A 156 -11.08 -5.11 7.25
C GLY A 156 -12.54 -5.42 7.60
N VAL A 157 -12.98 -6.62 7.24
CA VAL A 157 -14.37 -7.05 7.47
C VAL A 157 -14.65 -7.19 8.97
N ALA A 158 -15.78 -6.69 9.45
CA ALA A 158 -16.20 -6.90 10.84
C ALA A 158 -16.25 -8.39 11.18
N THR A 159 -15.51 -8.81 12.22
CA THR A 159 -15.48 -10.21 12.67
C THR A 159 -16.07 -10.33 14.07
N SER A 160 -16.76 -11.44 14.35
CA SER A 160 -17.29 -11.74 15.70
C SER A 160 -16.19 -12.08 16.72
N ARG A 161 -14.97 -12.33 16.25
CA ARG A 161 -13.77 -12.55 17.06
C ARG A 161 -12.65 -11.69 16.51
N ALA A 162 -12.40 -10.56 17.16
CA ALA A 162 -11.21 -9.74 16.91
C ALA A 162 -9.97 -10.58 17.26
N SER A 163 -9.41 -11.26 16.25
CA SER A 163 -8.21 -12.07 16.41
C SER A 163 -7.05 -11.34 15.77
N ARG A 164 -6.10 -10.90 16.60
CA ARG A 164 -4.87 -10.22 16.18
C ARG A 164 -3.93 -11.09 15.33
N SER A 165 -4.31 -12.34 15.05
CA SER A 165 -3.55 -13.28 14.22
C SER A 165 -4.05 -13.36 12.76
N ILE A 166 -5.12 -12.64 12.42
CA ILE A 166 -5.69 -12.63 11.06
C ILE A 166 -5.34 -11.30 10.41
N PRO A 167 -4.72 -11.29 9.21
CA PRO A 167 -4.38 -10.08 8.48
C PRO A 167 -5.62 -9.50 7.77
N ASN A 168 -6.67 -9.20 8.54
CA ASN A 168 -7.94 -8.65 8.05
C ASN A 168 -7.91 -7.13 8.11
N TYR A 169 -7.15 -6.53 7.19
CA TYR A 169 -6.88 -5.11 7.14
C TYR A 169 -6.89 -4.59 5.70
N LEU A 170 -7.20 -3.30 5.56
CA LEU A 170 -7.02 -2.54 4.34
C LEU A 170 -5.86 -1.56 4.54
N ILE A 171 -4.77 -1.75 3.79
CA ILE A 171 -3.65 -0.80 3.75
C ILE A 171 -3.91 0.17 2.59
N ARG A 172 -4.15 1.44 2.91
CA ARG A 172 -4.35 2.52 1.93
C ARG A 172 -3.02 3.22 1.69
N LEU A 173 -2.58 3.28 0.43
CA LEU A 173 -1.42 4.05 -0.01
C LEU A 173 -1.88 5.43 -0.47
N LEU A 174 -1.40 6.47 0.22
CA LEU A 174 -1.83 7.85 0.07
C LEU A 174 -0.68 8.73 -0.40
N PRO A 175 -0.96 9.81 -1.16
CA PRO A 175 0.03 10.85 -1.39
C PRO A 175 0.51 11.44 -0.05
N PRO A 176 1.80 11.74 0.09
CA PRO A 176 2.37 12.25 1.34
C PRO A 176 1.88 13.67 1.64
N LEU A 177 1.60 14.46 0.60
CA LEU A 177 0.90 15.74 0.68
C LEU A 177 -0.11 15.86 -0.45
N ALA A 178 -1.34 16.21 -0.11
CA ALA A 178 -2.38 16.56 -1.06
C ALA A 178 -2.94 17.94 -0.70
N VAL A 179 -2.97 18.84 -1.68
CA VAL A 179 -3.55 20.18 -1.53
C VAL A 179 -4.83 20.22 -2.36
N HIS A 180 -5.94 20.58 -1.73
CA HIS A 180 -7.24 20.75 -2.39
C HIS A 180 -7.64 22.21 -2.30
N ASN A 181 -7.63 22.91 -3.44
CA ASN A 181 -8.08 24.29 -3.49
C ASN A 181 -9.61 24.33 -3.48
N ARG A 182 -10.20 24.68 -2.34
CA ARG A 182 -11.64 24.90 -2.18
C ARG A 182 -12.05 26.36 -2.34
N LEU A 183 -11.11 27.25 -2.65
CA LEU A 183 -11.36 28.66 -2.84
C LEU A 183 -11.91 28.92 -4.26
N PRO A 184 -12.65 30.02 -4.47
CA PRO A 184 -13.22 30.36 -5.77
C PRO A 184 -12.19 30.95 -6.77
N TYR A 185 -10.92 31.00 -6.39
CA TYR A 185 -9.81 31.52 -7.20
C TYR A 185 -8.61 30.58 -7.09
N ALA A 186 -7.65 30.73 -8.01
CA ALA A 186 -6.43 29.93 -8.01
C ALA A 186 -5.50 30.27 -6.84
N VAL A 187 -4.73 29.28 -6.40
CA VAL A 187 -3.75 29.40 -5.31
C VAL A 187 -2.39 28.93 -5.81
N GLU A 188 -1.34 29.66 -5.47
CA GLU A 188 0.05 29.24 -5.73
C GLU A 188 0.63 28.53 -4.50
N ILE A 189 1.16 27.33 -4.72
CA ILE A 189 1.81 26.52 -3.69
C ILE A 189 3.29 26.40 -4.02
N LYS A 190 4.13 26.88 -3.10
CA LYS A 190 5.58 26.85 -3.21
C LYS A 190 6.18 26.02 -2.08
N ILE A 191 7.02 25.06 -2.43
CA ILE A 191 7.82 24.25 -1.48
C ILE A 191 9.30 24.40 -1.85
N PRO A 192 10.00 25.41 -1.28
CA PRO A 192 11.35 25.79 -1.71
C PRO A 192 12.38 24.66 -1.61
N SER A 193 12.25 23.81 -0.59
CA SER A 193 13.18 22.70 -0.32
C SER A 193 13.26 21.67 -1.45
N ILE A 194 12.21 21.56 -2.27
CA ILE A 194 12.15 20.64 -3.41
C ILE A 194 11.96 21.39 -4.74
N LYS A 195 12.15 22.72 -4.74
CA LYS A 195 11.92 23.60 -5.90
C LYS A 195 10.55 23.36 -6.58
N TYR A 196 9.53 23.07 -5.77
CA TYR A 196 8.19 22.85 -6.26
C TYR A 196 7.41 24.16 -6.25
N ASP A 197 6.84 24.51 -7.39
CA ASP A 197 6.01 25.69 -7.60
C ASP A 197 4.87 25.29 -8.53
N VAL A 198 3.64 25.36 -8.03
CA VAL A 198 2.45 24.98 -8.79
C VAL A 198 1.31 25.94 -8.52
N ARG A 199 0.56 26.26 -9.57
CA ARG A 199 -0.72 26.95 -9.48
C ARG A 199 -1.84 25.91 -9.48
N ILE A 200 -2.72 25.95 -8.49
CA ILE A 200 -3.87 25.06 -8.34
C ILE A 200 -5.13 25.88 -8.62
N GLU A 201 -5.88 25.54 -9.68
CA GLU A 201 -7.09 26.28 -10.04
C GLU A 201 -8.23 26.03 -9.03
N ALA A 202 -9.28 26.85 -9.11
CA ALA A 202 -10.43 26.77 -8.21
C ALA A 202 -11.09 25.39 -8.29
N GLY A 203 -11.24 24.73 -7.14
CA GLY A 203 -11.83 23.38 -7.05
C GLY A 203 -10.89 22.23 -7.36
N GLU A 204 -9.64 22.49 -7.75
CA GLU A 204 -8.69 21.45 -8.12
C GLU A 204 -7.91 20.86 -6.94
N LYS A 205 -7.29 19.71 -7.19
CA LYS A 205 -6.44 18.99 -6.24
C LYS A 205 -5.08 18.70 -6.87
N ALA A 206 -4.01 18.94 -6.12
CA ALA A 206 -2.65 18.55 -6.47
C ALA A 206 -2.11 17.55 -5.44
N ASN A 207 -1.48 16.47 -5.93
CA ASN A 207 -0.78 15.49 -5.11
C ASN A 207 0.73 15.66 -5.30
N ILE A 208 1.49 15.69 -4.20
CA ILE A 208 2.93 15.91 -4.20
C ILE A 208 3.57 14.68 -3.58
N TYR A 209 4.53 14.07 -4.27
CA TYR A 209 5.18 12.81 -3.85
C TYR A 209 6.65 12.97 -3.48
N PHE A 210 7.30 14.02 -3.96
CA PHE A 210 8.76 14.17 -3.85
C PHE A 210 9.23 14.81 -2.53
N LEU A 211 8.50 14.59 -1.45
CA LEU A 211 8.72 15.21 -0.14
C LEU A 211 9.38 14.21 0.82
N ASN A 212 10.54 14.56 1.35
CA ASN A 212 11.17 13.75 2.38
C ASN A 212 10.50 13.96 3.72
N LEU A 213 9.56 13.08 4.05
CA LEU A 213 8.75 13.17 5.27
C LEU A 213 9.55 13.06 6.59
N LEU A 214 10.83 12.68 6.53
CA LEU A 214 11.74 12.69 7.67
C LEU A 214 12.37 14.07 7.94
N LYS A 215 12.14 15.04 7.05
CA LYS A 215 12.65 16.41 7.15
C LYS A 215 11.51 17.40 7.31
N MET A 216 11.79 18.52 7.97
CA MET A 216 10.85 19.63 8.00
C MET A 216 10.83 20.35 6.63
N HIS A 217 9.62 20.57 6.12
CA HIS A 217 9.38 21.28 4.87
C HIS A 217 8.52 22.52 5.14
N LYS A 218 8.91 23.67 4.55
CA LYS A 218 8.09 24.89 4.57
C LYS A 218 7.21 24.90 3.32
N ILE A 219 5.90 24.99 3.52
CA ILE A 219 4.91 25.18 2.46
C ILE A 219 4.46 26.63 2.50
N VAL A 220 4.58 27.33 1.38
CA VAL A 220 4.10 28.70 1.21
C VAL A 220 2.86 28.64 0.33
N VAL A 221 1.79 29.28 0.80
CA VAL A 221 0.50 29.36 0.11
C VAL A 221 0.26 30.82 -0.21
N GLU A 222 0.23 31.15 -1.50
CA GLU A 222 -0.03 32.50 -1.99
C GLU A 222 -1.43 32.53 -2.60
N VAL A 223 -2.21 33.48 -2.09
CA VAL A 223 -3.63 33.68 -2.41
C VAL A 223 -3.76 35.08 -3.03
N PRO A 224 -4.57 35.26 -4.09
CA PRO A 224 -4.88 36.57 -4.67
C PRO A 224 -5.41 37.60 -3.67
#